data_AF-A0A1Q5JFS4-F1
#
_entry.id   AF-A0A1Q5JFS4-F1
#
_cell.length_a   1.000
_cell.length_b   1.000
_cell.length_c   1.000
_cell.angle_alpha   90.00
_cell.angle_beta   90.00
_cell.angle_gamma   90.00
#
_symmetry.space_group_name_H-M   'P 1'
#
loop_
_entity.id
_entity.type
_entity.pdbx_description
1 polymer ?
#
loop_
_entity_poly.entity_id
_entity_poly.type
_entity_poly.pdbx_seq_one_letter_code
_entity_poly.pdbx_strand_id
1 'polypeptide(L)'
;MDFSPGCPLIGLVATYMPRLSEFSFEPGLVAAVDQHAAAVCDALIPAQRGPEGRTVRREELADCVLGFTDLLTEVDWTEPVGHDFATLRLTAVCWLIREHDLLGV
;
A
#
# COMPACT_ATOMS: atom_id res chain seq x y z
N MET A 1 8.93 -26.10 6.89
CA MET A 1 9.82 -24.96 6.61
C MET A 1 9.14 -23.75 7.18
N ASP A 2 9.73 -23.20 8.22
CA ASP A 2 9.26 -22.03 8.96
C ASP A 2 9.46 -20.82 8.06
N PHE A 3 8.40 -20.40 7.34
CA PHE A 3 8.34 -19.04 6.86
C PHE A 3 8.09 -18.21 8.12
N SER A 4 9.14 -17.72 8.76
CA SER A 4 8.99 -16.41 9.41
C SER A 4 8.43 -15.53 8.30
N PRO A 5 7.17 -15.07 8.39
CA PRO A 5 6.56 -14.34 7.29
C PRO A 5 7.30 -13.02 7.25
N GLY A 6 8.37 -12.96 6.45
CA GLY A 6 9.04 -11.72 6.12
C GLY A 6 7.94 -10.75 5.80
N CYS A 7 7.88 -9.64 6.54
CA CYS A 7 6.70 -8.78 6.59
C CYS A 7 6.14 -8.62 5.16
N PRO A 8 4.86 -8.91 4.90
CA PRO A 8 4.29 -8.89 3.54
C PRO A 8 4.57 -7.57 2.81
N LEU A 9 4.75 -6.50 3.59
CA LEU A 9 5.22 -5.18 3.18
C LEU A 9 6.58 -5.20 2.45
N ILE A 10 7.55 -6.02 2.86
CA ILE A 10 8.88 -6.13 2.24
C ILE A 10 8.78 -6.70 0.82
N GLY A 11 8.01 -7.77 0.64
CA GLY A 11 7.78 -8.37 -0.68
C GLY A 11 7.02 -7.42 -1.62
N LEU A 12 6.04 -6.69 -1.06
CA LEU A 12 5.31 -5.66 -1.78
C LEU A 12 6.23 -4.52 -2.24
N VAL A 13 7.02 -3.97 -1.32
CA VAL A 13 7.94 -2.87 -1.60
C VAL A 13 8.99 -3.29 -2.62
N ALA A 14 9.57 -4.49 -2.51
CA ALA A 14 10.53 -4.98 -3.49
C ALA A 14 9.94 -5.05 -4.92
N THR A 15 8.64 -5.32 -5.04
CA THR A 15 7.96 -5.48 -6.34
C THR A 15 7.47 -4.15 -6.91
N TYR A 16 6.88 -3.28 -6.08
CA TYR A 16 6.16 -2.08 -6.55
C TYR A 16 6.89 -0.76 -6.28
N MET A 17 7.90 -0.73 -5.40
CA MET A 17 8.69 0.48 -5.15
C MET A 17 9.47 0.99 -6.38
N PRO A 18 9.99 0.14 -7.30
CA PRO A 18 10.60 0.64 -8.54
C PRO A 18 9.62 1.43 -9.42
N ARG A 19 8.33 1.07 -9.42
CA ARG A 19 7.28 1.78 -10.18
C ARG A 19 7.02 3.19 -9.68
N LEU A 20 7.24 3.43 -8.38
CA LEU A 20 7.18 4.78 -7.79
C LEU A 20 8.12 5.78 -8.49
N SER A 21 9.26 5.33 -8.99
CA SER A 21 10.17 6.18 -9.77
C SER A 21 9.63 6.51 -11.16
N GLU A 22 8.85 5.62 -11.78
CA GLU A 22 8.19 5.87 -13.07
C GLU A 22 7.12 6.96 -12.93
N PHE A 23 6.47 7.05 -11.76
CA PHE A 23 5.41 8.02 -11.46
C PHE A 23 5.91 9.44 -11.19
N SER A 24 7.17 9.62 -10.83
CA SER A 24 7.75 10.95 -10.60
C SER A 24 7.73 11.86 -11.84
N PHE A 25 7.46 11.30 -13.02
CA PHE A 25 7.41 12.00 -14.31
C PHE A 25 5.99 12.35 -14.78
N GLU A 26 4.94 11.81 -14.14
CA GLU A 26 3.54 12.04 -14.53
C GLU A 26 2.70 12.58 -13.35
N PRO A 27 2.42 13.90 -13.30
CA PRO A 27 1.73 14.52 -12.15
C PRO A 27 0.31 13.99 -11.94
N GLY A 28 -0.38 13.57 -13.01
CA GLY A 28 -1.71 12.96 -12.90
C GLY A 28 -1.69 11.60 -12.20
N LEU A 29 -0.59 10.86 -12.34
CA LEU A 29 -0.45 9.55 -11.72
C LEU A 29 -0.02 9.68 -10.25
N VAL A 30 0.84 10.66 -9.93
CA VAL A 30 1.14 11.04 -8.54
C VAL A 30 -0.15 11.40 -7.79
N ALA A 31 -1.03 12.21 -8.40
CA ALA A 31 -2.30 12.58 -7.78
C ALA A 31 -3.23 11.38 -7.56
N ALA A 32 -3.27 10.42 -8.49
CA ALA A 32 -4.04 9.19 -8.31
C ALA A 32 -3.49 8.33 -7.16
N VAL A 33 -2.17 8.18 -7.07
CA VAL A 33 -1.51 7.46 -5.97
C VAL A 33 -1.78 8.13 -4.63
N ASP A 34 -1.68 9.46 -4.55
CA ASP A 34 -2.00 10.23 -3.34
C ASP A 34 -3.46 10.04 -2.92
N GLN A 35 -4.40 10.08 -3.88
CA GLN A 35 -5.82 9.81 -3.61
C GLN A 35 -6.04 8.38 -3.06
N HIS A 36 -5.36 7.38 -3.61
CA HIS A 36 -5.43 6.01 -3.10
C HIS A 36 -4.80 5.88 -1.72
N ALA A 37 -3.69 6.58 -1.46
CA ALA A 37 -3.04 6.62 -0.16
C ALA A 37 -3.97 7.25 0.88
N ALA A 38 -4.60 8.38 0.55
CA ALA A 38 -5.60 9.03 1.39
C ALA A 38 -6.79 8.12 1.69
N ALA A 39 -7.31 7.39 0.68
CA ALA A 39 -8.41 6.45 0.86
C ALA A 39 -8.03 5.24 1.75
N VAL A 40 -6.80 4.74 1.65
CA VAL A 40 -6.28 3.69 2.54
C VAL A 40 -6.15 4.24 3.97
N CYS A 41 -5.57 5.43 4.15
CA CYS A 41 -5.47 6.08 5.45
C CYS A 41 -6.85 6.33 6.08
N ASP A 42 -7.85 6.78 5.31
CA ASP A 42 -9.22 7.01 5.79
C ASP A 42 -9.89 5.70 6.23
N ALA A 43 -9.66 4.61 5.50
CA ALA A 43 -10.15 3.28 5.89
C ALA A 43 -9.46 2.74 7.15
N LEU A 44 -8.17 3.05 7.35
CA LEU A 44 -7.37 2.59 8.48
C LEU A 44 -7.54 3.44 9.74
N ILE A 45 -7.80 4.74 9.58
CA ILE A 45 -7.98 5.69 10.68
C ILE A 45 -9.48 5.92 10.84
N PRO A 46 -10.17 5.15 11.72
CA PRO A 46 -11.57 5.40 11.98
C PRO A 46 -11.74 6.83 12.50
N ALA A 47 -12.75 7.55 12.00
CA ALA A 47 -13.08 8.94 12.39
C ALA A 47 -13.26 9.16 13.92
N GLN A 48 -13.31 8.07 14.70
CA GLN A 48 -13.44 8.04 16.15
C GLN A 48 -12.10 8.07 16.90
N ARG A 49 -10.97 7.82 16.23
CA ARG A 49 -9.64 8.03 16.82
C ARG A 49 -9.39 9.54 16.83
N GLY A 50 -9.25 10.11 18.02
CA GLY A 50 -8.86 11.52 18.19
C GLY A 50 -7.55 11.85 17.47
N PRO A 51 -7.13 13.14 17.45
CA PRO A 51 -5.96 13.61 16.70
C PRO A 51 -4.66 12.84 17.02
N GLU A 52 -4.59 12.19 18.18
CA GLU A 52 -3.45 11.40 18.68
C GLU A 52 -3.43 9.94 18.16
N GLY A 53 -4.54 9.47 17.58
CA GLY A 53 -4.69 8.15 16.95
C GLY A 53 -4.60 8.16 15.42
N ARG A 54 -4.27 9.31 14.82
CA ARG A 54 -4.23 9.51 13.36
C ARG A 54 -2.96 8.95 12.69
N THR A 55 -2.20 8.11 13.40
CA THR A 55 -0.98 7.50 12.87
C THR A 55 -1.30 6.11 12.31
N VAL A 56 -1.01 5.92 11.03
CA VAL A 56 -1.10 4.60 10.38
C VAL A 56 -0.08 3.67 11.04
N ARG A 57 -0.57 2.59 11.67
CA ARG A 57 0.28 1.57 12.27
C ARG A 57 0.74 0.57 11.23
N ARG A 58 1.95 0.03 11.42
CA ARG A 58 2.50 -1.04 10.55
C ARG A 58 1.56 -2.25 10.52
N GLU A 59 1.00 -2.62 11.67
CA GLU A 59 0.11 -3.80 11.76
C GLU A 59 -1.18 -3.57 10.96
N GLU A 60 -1.85 -2.43 11.15
CA GLU A 60 -3.10 -2.11 10.46
C GLU A 60 -2.89 -2.01 8.93
N LEU A 61 -1.76 -1.43 8.49
CA LEU A 61 -1.41 -1.40 7.07
C LEU A 61 -1.09 -2.80 6.53
N ALA A 62 -0.38 -3.64 7.28
CA ALA A 62 -0.09 -5.01 6.90
C ALA A 62 -1.37 -5.84 6.76
N ASP A 63 -2.31 -5.74 7.71
CA ASP A 63 -3.61 -6.41 7.63
C ASP A 63 -4.43 -5.92 6.44
N CYS A 64 -4.41 -4.62 6.15
CA CYS A 64 -5.10 -4.06 4.97
C CYS A 64 -4.49 -4.55 3.65
N VAL A 65 -3.16 -4.61 3.55
CA VAL A 65 -2.47 -5.18 2.39
C VAL A 65 -2.81 -6.65 2.25
N LEU A 66 -2.77 -7.41 3.34
CA LEU A 66 -3.06 -8.84 3.34
C LEU A 66 -4.48 -9.10 2.82
N GLY A 67 -5.48 -8.39 3.37
CA GLY A 67 -6.86 -8.49 2.92
C GLY A 67 -7.05 -8.05 1.46
N PHE A 68 -6.32 -7.03 1.01
CA PHE A 68 -6.37 -6.61 -0.39
C PHE A 68 -5.75 -7.66 -1.32
N THR A 69 -4.59 -8.23 -0.97
CA THR A 69 -3.96 -9.31 -1.76
C THR A 69 -4.75 -10.60 -1.75
N ASP A 70 -5.45 -10.90 -0.66
CA ASP A 70 -6.35 -12.05 -0.55
C ASP A 70 -7.54 -11.88 -1.50
N LEU A 71 -8.16 -10.70 -1.52
CA LEU A 71 -9.21 -10.35 -2.49
C LEU A 71 -8.72 -10.45 -3.94
N LEU A 72 -7.52 -9.95 -4.25
CA LEU A 72 -6.93 -10.07 -5.59
C LEU A 72 -6.71 -11.54 -5.97
N THR A 73 -6.31 -12.38 -5.02
CA THR A 73 -6.14 -13.82 -5.23
C THR A 73 -7.49 -14.50 -5.44
N GLU A 74 -8.52 -14.13 -4.67
CA GLU A 74 -9.88 -14.67 -4.79
C GLU A 74 -10.49 -14.40 -6.17
N VAL A 75 -10.22 -13.24 -6.76
CA VAL A 75 -10.72 -12.89 -8.10
C VAL A 75 -9.80 -13.35 -9.25
N ASP A 76 -8.78 -14.18 -8.96
CA ASP A 76 -7.74 -14.60 -9.92
C ASP A 76 -7.14 -13.39 -10.68
N TRP A 77 -6.94 -12.26 -9.98
CA TRP A 77 -6.47 -11.04 -10.59
C TRP A 77 -5.06 -11.24 -11.14
N THR A 78 -4.91 -11.00 -12.44
CA THR A 78 -3.61 -10.94 -13.11
C THR A 78 -3.27 -9.49 -13.40
N GLU A 79 -2.01 -9.14 -13.19
CA GLU A 79 -1.53 -7.80 -13.42
C GLU A 79 -1.71 -7.40 -14.90
N PRO A 80 -2.52 -6.37 -15.21
CA PRO A 80 -2.70 -5.90 -16.57
C PRO A 80 -1.47 -5.10 -17.01
N VAL A 81 -1.26 -5.02 -18.34
CA VAL A 81 -0.22 -4.18 -18.95
C VAL A 81 -0.63 -2.71 -18.81
N GLY A 82 -0.40 -2.12 -17.62
CA GLY A 82 -0.72 -0.73 -17.32
C GLY A 82 -0.99 -0.46 -15.83
N HIS A 83 -1.52 0.74 -15.55
CA HIS A 83 -1.90 1.19 -14.22
C HIS A 83 -3.39 0.96 -13.97
N ASP A 84 -3.74 -0.23 -13.51
CA ASP A 84 -5.07 -0.51 -12.98
C ASP A 84 -5.22 -0.01 -11.53
N PHE A 85 -6.46 0.10 -11.06
CA PHE A 85 -6.80 0.41 -9.67
C PHE A 85 -5.99 -0.41 -8.66
N ALA A 86 -5.82 -1.72 -8.88
CA ALA A 86 -5.07 -2.56 -7.97
C ALA A 86 -3.58 -2.19 -7.92
N THR A 87 -2.97 -1.96 -9.09
CA THR A 87 -1.58 -1.51 -9.20
C THR A 87 -1.36 -0.15 -8.54
N LEU A 88 -2.27 0.80 -8.75
CA LEU A 88 -2.21 2.12 -8.13
C LEU A 88 -2.35 2.02 -6.60
N ARG A 89 -3.22 1.14 -6.10
CA ARG A 89 -3.42 0.94 -4.67
C ARG A 89 -2.22 0.29 -3.99
N LEU A 90 -1.60 -0.71 -4.59
CA LEU A 90 -0.38 -1.34 -4.06
C LEU A 90 0.81 -0.37 -4.08
N THR A 91 0.91 0.46 -5.11
CA THR A 91 1.89 1.54 -5.20
C THR A 91 1.68 2.58 -4.09
N ALA A 92 0.43 3.00 -3.86
CA ALA A 92 0.08 3.95 -2.80
C ALA A 92 0.45 3.41 -1.40
N VAL A 93 0.26 2.11 -1.17
CA VAL A 93 0.72 1.49 0.07
C VAL A 93 2.25 1.52 0.17
N CYS A 94 2.98 1.22 -0.90
CA CYS A 94 4.45 1.35 -0.91
C CYS A 94 4.92 2.78 -0.59
N TRP A 95 4.20 3.78 -1.07
CA TRP A 95 4.45 5.18 -0.75
C TRP A 95 4.21 5.47 0.74
N LEU A 96 3.07 5.03 1.30
CA LEU A 96 2.77 5.18 2.73
C LEU A 96 3.79 4.49 3.63
N ILE A 97 4.24 3.30 3.26
CA ILE A 97 5.29 2.56 3.96
C ILE A 97 6.58 3.39 4.04
N ARG A 98 6.96 4.03 2.94
CA ARG A 98 8.15 4.87 2.86
C ARG A 98 7.98 6.20 3.60
N GLU A 99 6.81 6.82 3.50
CA GLU A 99 6.50 8.11 4.16
C GLU A 99 6.47 7.98 5.69
N HIS A 100 5.89 6.88 6.19
CA HIS A 100 5.81 6.61 7.63
C HIS A 100 6.99 5.79 8.18
N ASP A 101 8.02 5.54 7.37
CA ASP A 101 9.19 4.70 7.70
C ASP A 101 8.80 3.34 8.32
N LEU A 102 7.72 2.73 7.81
CA LEU A 102 7.14 1.50 8.34
C LEU A 102 7.98 0.26 8.00
N LEU A 103 9.16 0.40 7.39
CA LEU A 103 10.15 -0.67 7.22
C LEU A 103 11.29 -0.61 8.25
N GLY A 104 11.23 0.33 9.20
CA GLY A 104 12.20 0.48 10.28
C GLY A 104 12.70 -0.85 10.84
N VAL A 105 14.01 -1.03 10.67
CA VAL A 105 14.88 -2.13 11.15
C VAL A 105 14.83 -2.27 12.66
#